data_AF-A0A353RQY5-F1
#
_entry.id   AF-A0A353RQY5-F1
#
_cell.length_a   1.000
_cell.length_b   1.000
_cell.length_c   1.000
_cell.angle_alpha   90.00
_cell.angle_beta   90.00
_cell.angle_gamma   90.00
#
_symmetry.space_group_name_H-M   'P 1'
#
loop_
_entity.id
_entity.type
_entity.pdbx_description
1 polymer ?
#
loop_
_entity_poly.entity_id
_entity_poly.type
_entity_poly.pdbx_seq_one_letter_code
_entity_poly.pdbx_strand_id
1 'polypeptide(L)'
;MSKELKMKITIVNNGPYLVEGNIPLVKKTQIVSEYGEPLTWQTLDKIETPPESYALCRCGNSQHKPFCDGTHQRVPFDGKETAITDGSEENKRKLPGGKHLIVYVDSDLCMSSGFCNLRNIGLVNLVLDSEDTMKRSLAMAMIERCPSGALTYQIEPDEPEIEPDLPKEIANSIEITSDGPIEGPLWVTGYIPIVRSDGMPFVARNRVTLCRCGQSRNKPLCDGTHRHNAEWESFWKK
;
A
#
# COMPACT_ATOMS: atom_id res chain seq x y z
N MET A 1 27.62 -12.94 -20.24
CA MET A 1 26.17 -13.06 -19.95
C MET A 1 25.96 -12.48 -18.57
N SER A 2 25.51 -11.22 -18.48
CA SER A 2 25.17 -10.58 -17.21
C SER A 2 24.10 -11.43 -16.52
N LYS A 3 24.38 -11.88 -15.30
CA LYS A 3 23.40 -12.55 -14.46
C LYS A 3 22.26 -11.55 -14.25
N GLU A 4 21.14 -11.75 -14.92
CA GLU A 4 19.97 -10.86 -14.82
C GLU A 4 19.61 -10.77 -13.33
N LEU A 5 19.78 -9.58 -12.74
CA LEU A 5 19.52 -9.38 -11.32
C LEU A 5 18.01 -9.53 -11.10
N LYS A 6 17.62 -10.63 -10.47
CA LYS A 6 16.21 -10.90 -10.18
C LYS A 6 15.70 -9.88 -9.17
N MET A 7 14.78 -9.01 -9.61
CA MET A 7 14.09 -8.04 -8.76
C MET A 7 13.46 -8.73 -7.55
N LYS A 8 13.72 -8.21 -6.35
CA LYS A 8 13.07 -8.66 -5.11
C LYS A 8 13.25 -7.63 -3.99
N ILE A 9 12.44 -7.79 -2.94
CA ILE A 9 12.59 -7.09 -1.67
C ILE A 9 12.79 -8.14 -0.57
N THR A 10 13.81 -7.99 0.26
CA THR A 10 14.06 -8.86 1.42
C THR A 10 13.80 -8.06 2.69
N ILE A 11 12.98 -8.60 3.59
CA ILE A 11 12.73 -8.02 4.91
C ILE A 11 13.87 -8.44 5.82
N VAL A 12 14.71 -7.51 6.25
CA VAL A 12 15.78 -7.81 7.21
C VAL A 12 15.19 -7.88 8.62
N ASN A 13 15.48 -8.95 9.36
CA ASN A 13 15.01 -9.11 10.75
C ASN A 13 15.39 -7.89 11.59
N ASN A 14 14.40 -7.24 12.23
CA ASN A 14 14.55 -5.95 12.93
C ASN A 14 15.36 -4.88 12.17
N GLY A 15 15.35 -4.94 10.84
CA GLY A 15 16.12 -4.08 9.95
C GLY A 15 15.28 -3.51 8.81
N PRO A 16 15.93 -2.97 7.78
CA PRO A 16 15.28 -2.33 6.64
C PRO A 16 14.61 -3.32 5.69
N TYR A 17 13.93 -2.78 4.68
CA TYR A 17 13.64 -3.51 3.44
C TYR A 17 14.85 -3.38 2.52
N LEU A 18 15.52 -4.49 2.21
CA LEU A 18 16.60 -4.54 1.23
C LEU A 18 15.98 -4.75 -0.16
N VAL A 19 16.18 -3.79 -1.06
CA VAL A 19 15.66 -3.82 -2.43
C VAL A 19 16.80 -4.18 -3.36
N GLU A 20 16.59 -5.17 -4.23
CA GLU A 20 17.59 -5.69 -5.16
C GLU A 20 17.01 -5.76 -6.59
N GLY A 21 17.87 -5.60 -7.60
CA GLY A 21 17.49 -5.73 -9.02
C GLY A 21 17.04 -4.45 -9.70
N ASN A 22 17.57 -3.29 -9.28
CA ASN A 22 17.30 -1.98 -9.90
C ASN A 22 15.81 -1.62 -9.95
N ILE A 23 15.04 -1.98 -8.92
CA ILE A 23 13.62 -1.63 -8.83
C ILE A 23 13.49 -0.09 -8.71
N PRO A 24 12.76 0.58 -9.62
CA PRO A 24 12.55 2.03 -9.54
C PRO A 24 11.92 2.46 -8.22
N LEU A 25 12.43 3.54 -7.65
CA LEU A 25 11.82 4.24 -6.53
C LEU A 25 11.25 5.57 -7.02
N VAL A 26 9.97 5.83 -6.76
CA VAL A 26 9.29 7.07 -7.14
C VAL A 26 8.62 7.71 -5.93
N LYS A 27 8.30 8.99 -6.03
CA LYS A 27 7.46 9.68 -5.05
C LYS A 27 6.03 9.78 -5.60
N LYS A 28 5.03 9.44 -4.79
CA LYS A 28 3.62 9.62 -5.13
C LYS A 28 2.88 10.35 -4.02
N THR A 29 1.92 11.20 -4.37
CA THR A 29 1.09 11.91 -3.39
C THR A 29 -0.40 11.76 -3.72
N GLN A 30 -1.25 11.72 -2.70
CA GLN A 30 -2.70 11.75 -2.89
C GLN A 30 -3.11 13.13 -3.41
N ILE A 31 -3.92 13.15 -4.48
CA ILE A 31 -4.72 14.30 -4.86
C ILE A 31 -6.07 14.15 -4.18
N VAL A 32 -6.46 15.15 -3.41
CA VAL A 32 -7.70 15.17 -2.64
C VAL A 32 -8.71 16.16 -3.22
N SER A 33 -9.98 15.96 -2.91
CA SER A 33 -11.04 16.95 -3.12
C SER A 33 -10.82 18.17 -2.21
N GLU A 34 -11.65 19.18 -2.40
CA GLU A 34 -11.78 20.34 -1.50
C GLU A 34 -12.23 19.98 -0.07
N TYR A 35 -12.71 18.75 0.15
CA TYR A 35 -13.11 18.23 1.46
C TYR A 35 -12.15 17.18 2.03
N GLY A 36 -11.07 16.86 1.30
CA GLY A 36 -10.01 15.97 1.75
C GLY A 36 -10.17 14.50 1.36
N GLU A 37 -11.22 14.11 0.63
CA GLU A 37 -11.32 12.72 0.15
C GLU A 37 -10.28 12.47 -0.96
N PRO A 38 -9.51 11.37 -0.88
CA PRO A 38 -8.51 11.06 -1.90
C PRO A 38 -9.19 10.64 -3.21
N LEU A 39 -8.91 11.36 -4.29
CA LEU A 39 -9.51 11.18 -5.60
C LEU A 39 -8.62 10.38 -6.54
N THR A 40 -7.30 10.62 -6.51
CA THR A 40 -6.31 9.88 -7.31
C THR A 40 -4.91 10.00 -6.73
N TRP A 41 -3.94 9.30 -7.33
CA TRP A 41 -2.52 9.46 -7.07
C TRP A 41 -1.88 10.36 -8.14
N GLN A 42 -0.97 11.24 -7.72
CA GLN A 42 -0.03 11.91 -8.62
C GLN A 42 1.35 11.30 -8.43
N THR A 43 1.95 10.81 -9.52
CA THR A 43 3.38 10.49 -9.55
C THR A 43 4.16 11.79 -9.68
N LEU A 44 5.10 12.00 -8.75
CA LEU A 44 6.03 13.12 -8.74
C LEU A 44 7.38 12.62 -9.30
N ASP A 45 8.48 13.02 -8.68
CA ASP A 45 9.82 12.69 -9.14
C ASP A 45 10.20 11.22 -8.90
N LYS A 46 11.04 10.70 -9.80
CA LYS A 46 11.84 9.51 -9.53
C LYS A 46 12.88 9.85 -8.45
N ILE A 47 13.04 8.97 -7.49
CA ILE A 47 14.09 9.09 -6.47
C ILE A 47 15.32 8.33 -6.99
N GLU A 48 16.47 9.00 -7.01
CA GLU A 48 17.73 8.34 -7.38
C GLU A 48 18.09 7.27 -6.36
N THR A 49 18.48 6.09 -6.86
CA THR A 49 18.86 4.95 -6.04
C THR A 49 20.25 4.46 -6.45
N PRO A 50 21.07 3.99 -5.50
CA PRO A 50 22.27 3.23 -5.84
C PRO A 50 21.97 2.09 -6.82
N PRO A 51 22.91 1.77 -7.74
CA PRO A 51 22.73 0.68 -8.68
C PRO A 51 22.70 -0.66 -7.93
N GLU A 52 22.02 -1.63 -8.54
CA GLU A 52 21.84 -3.01 -8.09
C GLU A 52 20.98 -3.18 -6.84
N SER A 53 21.24 -2.42 -5.77
CA SER A 53 20.51 -2.54 -4.50
C SER A 53 20.49 -1.27 -3.66
N TYR A 54 19.45 -1.13 -2.83
CA TYR A 54 19.32 -0.06 -1.83
C TYR A 54 18.46 -0.51 -0.65
N ALA A 55 18.55 0.18 0.49
CA ALA A 55 17.80 -0.16 1.70
C ALA A 55 16.79 0.93 2.07
N LEU A 56 15.53 0.54 2.26
CA LEU A 56 14.46 1.45 2.69
C LEU A 56 14.15 1.30 4.17
N CYS A 57 13.88 2.43 4.83
CA CYS A 57 13.57 2.48 6.25
C CYS A 57 12.29 1.70 6.55
N ARG A 58 12.34 0.89 7.63
CA ARG A 58 11.19 0.18 8.18
C ARG A 58 10.86 0.59 9.62
N CYS A 59 11.83 1.15 10.35
CA CYS A 59 11.71 1.50 11.75
C CYS A 59 11.08 2.88 12.02
N GLY A 60 10.80 3.68 10.98
CA GLY A 60 10.26 5.04 11.12
C GLY A 60 11.23 6.11 11.61
N ASN A 61 12.46 5.77 12.01
CA ASN A 61 13.36 6.69 12.72
C ASN A 61 14.57 7.17 11.90
N SER A 62 14.73 6.71 10.65
CA SER A 62 15.80 7.20 9.77
C SER A 62 15.76 8.72 9.60
N GLN A 63 16.91 9.36 9.55
CA GLN A 63 17.07 10.78 9.24
C GLN A 63 17.22 11.04 7.73
N HIS A 64 17.40 9.97 6.93
CA HIS A 64 17.53 10.03 5.47
C HIS A 64 16.39 9.31 4.77
N LYS A 65 15.16 9.43 5.29
CA LYS A 65 13.97 8.80 4.70
C LYS A 65 13.81 9.19 3.22
N PRO A 66 13.38 8.27 2.34
CA PRO A 66 12.87 6.93 2.67
C PRO A 66 13.97 5.87 2.89
N PHE A 67 15.24 6.23 2.76
CA PHE A 67 16.35 5.29 2.90
C PHE A 67 16.64 4.93 4.36
N CYS A 68 17.22 3.76 4.56
CA CYS A 68 17.75 3.33 5.84
C CYS A 68 19.14 3.93 6.08
N ASP A 69 19.38 4.43 7.28
CA ASP A 69 20.65 5.01 7.73
C ASP A 69 21.26 4.27 8.93
N GLY A 70 20.79 3.04 9.20
CA GLY A 70 21.23 2.23 10.35
C GLY A 70 20.59 2.59 11.69
N THR A 71 19.72 3.61 11.77
CA THR A 71 19.12 4.05 13.05
C THR A 71 18.34 2.94 13.79
N HIS A 72 17.77 1.97 13.08
CA HIS A 72 17.11 0.80 13.66
C HIS A 72 17.97 -0.01 14.65
N GLN A 73 19.30 0.07 14.58
CA GLN A 73 20.19 -0.62 15.51
C GLN A 73 20.36 0.12 16.84
N ARG A 74 19.95 1.39 16.90
CA ARG A 74 20.19 2.32 18.01
C ARG A 74 18.91 2.79 18.69
N VAL A 75 17.75 2.45 18.14
CA VAL A 75 16.43 2.78 18.69
C VAL A 75 15.65 1.49 18.95
N PRO A 76 14.72 1.48 19.92
CA PRO A 76 13.80 0.37 20.09
C PRO A 76 12.96 0.21 18.82
N PHE A 77 13.19 -0.87 18.07
CA PHE A 77 12.40 -1.25 16.91
C PHE A 77 12.03 -2.73 16.98
N ASP A 78 10.75 -3.01 17.18
CA ASP A 78 10.19 -4.34 17.00
C ASP A 78 9.68 -4.50 15.57
N GLY A 79 10.49 -5.19 14.76
CA GLY A 79 10.23 -5.49 13.37
C GLY A 79 9.59 -6.87 13.15
N LYS A 80 9.12 -7.55 14.20
CA LYS A 80 8.47 -8.85 14.10
C LYS A 80 7.31 -8.81 13.10
N GLU A 81 7.34 -9.71 12.13
CA GLU A 81 6.25 -9.88 11.16
C GLU A 81 5.09 -10.64 11.82
N THR A 82 3.88 -10.12 11.68
CA THR A 82 2.62 -10.63 12.22
C THR A 82 1.55 -10.85 11.15
N ALA A 83 1.70 -10.23 9.97
CA ALA A 83 0.75 -10.37 8.87
C ALA A 83 0.74 -11.78 8.30
N ILE A 84 -0.44 -12.15 7.79
CA ILE A 84 -0.59 -13.34 6.96
C ILE A 84 -0.14 -12.97 5.54
N THR A 85 0.81 -13.73 5.00
CA THR A 85 1.53 -13.40 3.75
C THR A 85 1.60 -14.57 2.77
N ASP A 86 0.97 -15.68 3.10
CA ASP A 86 0.97 -16.93 2.31
C ASP A 86 -0.09 -16.94 1.20
N GLY A 87 -0.82 -15.83 1.04
CA GLY A 87 -1.89 -15.70 0.06
C GLY A 87 -3.23 -16.24 0.54
N SER A 88 -3.38 -16.61 1.81
CA SER A 88 -4.68 -16.96 2.38
C SER A 88 -5.68 -15.83 2.16
N GLU A 89 -6.91 -16.19 1.80
CA GLU A 89 -8.01 -15.25 1.59
C GLU A 89 -9.09 -15.40 2.67
N GLU A 90 -8.73 -15.89 3.87
CA GLU A 90 -9.69 -16.16 4.96
C GLU A 90 -10.48 -14.92 5.38
N ASN A 91 -9.85 -13.75 5.34
CA ASN A 91 -10.46 -12.46 5.66
C ASN A 91 -10.96 -11.69 4.41
N LYS A 92 -10.97 -12.35 3.25
CA LYS A 92 -11.54 -11.82 2.02
C LYS A 92 -13.03 -12.08 1.99
N ARG A 93 -13.80 -11.02 1.76
CA ARG A 93 -15.28 -11.09 1.70
C ARG A 93 -15.82 -10.37 0.48
N LYS A 94 -16.89 -10.93 -0.09
CA LYS A 94 -17.69 -10.26 -1.12
C LYS A 94 -18.57 -9.18 -0.49
N LEU A 95 -18.59 -7.99 -1.08
CA LEU A 95 -19.55 -6.95 -0.71
C LEU A 95 -20.97 -7.33 -1.15
N PRO A 96 -22.00 -6.93 -0.39
CA PRO A 96 -23.38 -7.25 -0.74
C PRO A 96 -23.83 -6.56 -2.03
N GLY A 97 -24.65 -7.27 -2.81
CA GLY A 97 -25.24 -6.77 -4.06
C GLY A 97 -24.26 -6.72 -5.23
N GLY A 98 -24.48 -5.75 -6.13
CA GLY A 98 -23.78 -5.67 -7.41
C GLY A 98 -24.55 -6.30 -8.57
N LYS A 99 -24.69 -5.54 -9.66
CA LYS A 99 -25.01 -6.04 -11.01
C LYS A 99 -23.87 -5.68 -11.96
N HIS A 100 -23.33 -6.67 -12.67
CA HIS A 100 -22.14 -6.52 -13.52
C HIS A 100 -20.91 -5.95 -12.77
N LEU A 101 -20.86 -6.14 -11.46
CA LEU A 101 -19.76 -5.74 -10.60
C LEU A 101 -19.83 -6.53 -9.29
N ILE A 102 -18.86 -7.40 -9.05
CA ILE A 102 -18.69 -8.15 -7.82
C ILE A 102 -17.42 -7.65 -7.17
N VAL A 103 -17.51 -7.09 -5.96
CA VAL A 103 -16.36 -6.49 -5.27
C VAL A 103 -15.97 -7.34 -4.08
N TYR A 104 -14.67 -7.54 -3.90
CA TYR A 104 -14.10 -8.21 -2.75
C TYR A 104 -13.32 -7.22 -1.89
N VAL A 105 -13.34 -7.47 -0.58
CA VAL A 105 -12.54 -6.74 0.40
C VAL A 105 -11.73 -7.73 1.21
N ASP A 106 -10.41 -7.60 1.18
CA ASP A 106 -9.51 -8.29 2.09
C ASP A 106 -9.09 -7.32 3.20
N SER A 107 -9.63 -7.55 4.40
CA SER A 107 -9.40 -6.63 5.52
C SER A 107 -7.95 -6.66 6.03
N ASP A 108 -7.21 -7.75 5.81
CA ASP A 108 -5.83 -7.86 6.29
C ASP A 108 -4.88 -6.97 5.50
N LEU A 109 -5.25 -6.60 4.27
CA LEU A 109 -4.48 -5.69 3.43
C LEU A 109 -4.89 -4.23 3.63
N CYS A 110 -5.99 -3.94 4.34
CA CYS A 110 -6.50 -2.58 4.42
C CYS A 110 -5.52 -1.66 5.18
N MET A 111 -5.11 -0.58 4.53
CA MET A 111 -4.21 0.43 5.11
C MET A 111 -4.90 1.79 5.35
N SER A 112 -6.24 1.82 5.26
CA SER A 112 -7.08 2.98 5.56
C SER A 112 -6.74 4.24 4.73
N SER A 113 -6.33 4.09 3.46
CA SER A 113 -6.02 5.23 2.57
C SER A 113 -7.22 6.14 2.27
N GLY A 114 -8.45 5.63 2.39
CA GLY A 114 -9.68 6.40 2.21
C GLY A 114 -10.30 6.38 0.80
N PHE A 115 -9.63 5.83 -0.23
CA PHE A 115 -10.13 5.85 -1.62
C PHE A 115 -11.51 5.19 -1.83
N CYS A 116 -11.96 4.34 -0.90
CA CYS A 116 -13.26 3.68 -0.96
C CYS A 116 -14.42 4.53 -0.43
N ASN A 117 -14.17 5.77 0.00
CA ASN A 117 -15.20 6.70 0.46
C ASN A 117 -15.05 8.07 -0.19
N LEU A 118 -16.19 8.63 -0.61
CA LEU A 118 -16.36 10.03 -0.96
C LEU A 118 -17.30 10.69 0.05
N ARG A 119 -17.37 12.02 0.04
CA ARG A 119 -18.13 12.81 1.02
C ARG A 119 -19.52 12.28 1.34
N ASN A 120 -20.27 11.96 0.28
CA ASN A 120 -21.70 11.63 0.35
C ASN A 120 -22.00 10.19 -0.10
N ILE A 121 -20.98 9.43 -0.49
CA ILE A 121 -21.18 8.08 -1.02
C ILE A 121 -19.94 7.20 -0.79
N GLY A 122 -20.16 6.01 -0.26
CA GLY A 122 -19.13 4.98 -0.09
C GLY A 122 -19.22 3.91 -1.16
N LEU A 123 -18.14 3.14 -1.30
CA LEU A 123 -18.02 2.05 -2.28
C LEU A 123 -19.19 1.05 -2.20
N VAL A 124 -19.64 0.70 -0.99
CA VAL A 124 -20.77 -0.25 -0.82
C VAL A 124 -22.04 0.23 -1.53
N ASN A 125 -22.37 1.52 -1.43
CA ASN A 125 -23.55 2.07 -2.09
C ASN A 125 -23.38 2.11 -3.61
N LEU A 126 -22.18 2.41 -4.09
CA LEU A 126 -21.88 2.36 -5.53
C LEU A 126 -22.01 0.94 -6.09
N VAL A 127 -21.62 -0.08 -5.30
CA VAL A 127 -21.77 -1.49 -5.68
C VAL A 127 -23.24 -1.91 -5.70
N LEU A 128 -24.03 -1.54 -4.69
CA LEU A 128 -25.48 -1.83 -4.68
C LEU A 128 -26.19 -1.28 -5.91
N ASP A 129 -25.78 -0.08 -6.35
CA ASP A 129 -26.37 0.61 -7.49
C ASP A 129 -25.59 0.38 -8.81
N SER A 130 -24.74 -0.63 -8.90
CA SER A 130 -23.81 -0.80 -10.02
C SER A 130 -24.46 -1.20 -11.35
N GLU A 131 -25.78 -1.31 -11.44
CA GLU A 131 -26.50 -1.37 -12.73
C GLU A 131 -26.28 -0.08 -13.53
N ASP A 132 -26.25 1.05 -12.82
CA ASP A 132 -25.87 2.35 -13.36
C ASP A 132 -24.38 2.33 -13.73
N THR A 133 -24.11 2.53 -15.02
CA THR A 133 -22.76 2.47 -15.57
C THR A 133 -21.84 3.55 -15.01
N MET A 134 -22.36 4.73 -14.66
CA MET A 134 -21.57 5.80 -14.05
C MET A 134 -21.14 5.43 -12.64
N LYS A 135 -22.05 4.86 -11.83
CA LYS A 135 -21.73 4.40 -10.47
C LYS A 135 -20.77 3.21 -10.51
N ARG A 136 -20.97 2.28 -11.44
CA ARG A 136 -20.07 1.14 -11.68
C ARG A 136 -18.66 1.59 -12.06
N SER A 137 -18.54 2.49 -13.03
CA SER A 137 -17.24 3.04 -13.45
C SER A 137 -16.54 3.79 -12.31
N LEU A 138 -17.29 4.55 -11.49
CA LEU A 138 -16.72 5.20 -10.31
C LEU A 138 -16.23 4.20 -9.27
N ALA A 139 -17.00 3.15 -8.98
CA ALA A 139 -16.61 2.08 -8.06
C ALA A 139 -15.32 1.39 -8.51
N MET A 140 -15.23 1.00 -9.79
CA MET A 140 -14.02 0.40 -10.37
C MET A 140 -12.81 1.32 -10.19
N ALA A 141 -12.96 2.60 -10.55
CA ALA A 141 -11.87 3.57 -10.41
C ALA A 141 -11.44 3.77 -8.94
N MET A 142 -12.36 3.74 -7.98
CA MET A 142 -12.04 3.80 -6.54
C MET A 142 -11.27 2.56 -6.07
N ILE A 143 -11.65 1.37 -6.54
CA ILE A 143 -11.00 0.10 -6.22
C ILE A 143 -9.57 0.07 -6.76
N GLU A 144 -9.37 0.42 -8.02
CA GLU A 144 -8.05 0.44 -8.67
C GLU A 144 -7.06 1.41 -8.01
N ARG A 145 -7.55 2.48 -7.37
CA ARG A 145 -6.72 3.46 -6.64
C ARG A 145 -6.32 3.01 -5.24
N CYS A 146 -6.95 1.96 -4.70
CA CYS A 146 -6.60 1.40 -3.39
C CYS A 146 -5.14 0.89 -3.42
N PRO A 147 -4.18 1.50 -2.72
CA PRO A 147 -2.76 1.18 -2.90
C PRO A 147 -2.39 -0.22 -2.38
N SER A 148 -3.13 -0.77 -1.41
CA SER A 148 -2.75 -2.02 -0.76
C SER A 148 -3.26 -3.28 -1.44
N GLY A 149 -4.14 -3.14 -2.45
CA GLY A 149 -4.80 -4.30 -3.05
C GLY A 149 -5.86 -4.94 -2.15
N ALA A 150 -6.31 -4.23 -1.11
CA ALA A 150 -7.39 -4.68 -0.24
C ALA A 150 -8.74 -4.77 -0.96
N LEU A 151 -8.86 -4.16 -2.14
CA LEU A 151 -10.07 -4.15 -2.94
C LEU A 151 -9.74 -4.69 -4.33
N THR A 152 -10.56 -5.63 -4.79
CA THR A 152 -10.53 -6.22 -6.13
C THR A 152 -11.96 -6.38 -6.64
N TYR A 153 -12.15 -6.65 -7.93
CA TYR A 153 -13.49 -6.87 -8.47
C TYR A 153 -13.52 -7.84 -9.65
N GLN A 154 -14.69 -8.41 -9.92
CA GLN A 154 -15.03 -9.13 -11.15
C GLN A 154 -16.23 -8.43 -11.80
N ILE A 155 -16.44 -8.64 -13.10
CA ILE A 155 -17.67 -8.20 -13.77
C ILE A 155 -18.75 -9.26 -13.62
N GLU A 156 -18.42 -10.53 -13.92
CA GLU A 156 -19.32 -11.67 -13.80
C GLU A 156 -18.78 -12.77 -12.85
N PRO A 157 -19.65 -13.62 -12.25
CA PRO A 157 -19.27 -14.62 -11.23
C PRO A 157 -18.21 -15.66 -11.59
N ASP A 158 -17.88 -15.84 -12.88
CA ASP A 158 -16.96 -16.86 -13.39
C ASP A 158 -15.76 -16.26 -14.13
N GLU A 159 -15.59 -14.95 -14.08
CA GLU A 159 -14.45 -14.24 -14.66
C GLU A 159 -13.32 -14.07 -13.65
N PRO A 160 -12.05 -13.97 -14.08
CA PRO A 160 -10.96 -13.67 -13.16
C PRO A 160 -11.15 -12.31 -12.49
N GLU A 161 -10.67 -12.18 -11.24
CA GLU A 161 -10.59 -10.87 -10.59
C GLU A 161 -9.68 -9.93 -11.39
N ILE A 162 -10.14 -8.69 -11.50
CA ILE A 162 -9.51 -7.61 -12.23
C ILE A 162 -8.74 -6.75 -11.24
N GLU A 163 -7.51 -6.45 -11.64
CA GLU A 163 -6.59 -5.56 -10.97
C GLU A 163 -6.02 -4.59 -12.01
N PRO A 164 -5.65 -3.35 -11.63
CA PRO A 164 -5.04 -2.39 -12.54
C PRO A 164 -3.69 -2.89 -13.05
N ASP A 165 -3.36 -2.53 -14.30
CA ASP A 165 -2.01 -2.71 -14.84
C ASP A 165 -1.08 -1.67 -14.18
N LEU A 166 -0.08 -2.17 -13.44
CA LEU A 166 0.83 -1.34 -12.67
C LEU A 166 2.29 -1.71 -12.97
N PRO A 167 3.18 -0.71 -13.06
CA PRO A 167 4.60 -0.95 -13.30
C PRO A 167 5.24 -1.67 -12.11
N LYS A 168 6.39 -2.29 -12.35
CA LYS A 168 7.27 -2.80 -11.28
C LYS A 168 8.04 -1.64 -10.68
N GLU A 169 7.54 -1.09 -9.57
CA GLU A 169 8.19 0.01 -8.84
C GLU A 169 7.84 -0.02 -7.34
N ILE A 170 8.53 0.82 -6.59
CA ILE A 170 8.19 1.17 -5.22
C ILE A 170 7.88 2.66 -5.20
N ALA A 171 6.73 3.04 -4.65
CA ALA A 171 6.41 4.42 -4.38
C ALA A 171 6.61 4.76 -2.89
N ASN A 172 7.44 5.77 -2.62
CA ASN A 172 7.45 6.48 -1.34
C ASN A 172 6.21 7.39 -1.29
N SER A 173 5.14 6.88 -0.70
CA SER A 173 3.84 7.55 -0.74
C SER A 173 3.74 8.69 0.28
N ILE A 174 3.04 9.75 -0.11
CA ILE A 174 2.60 10.85 0.74
C ILE A 174 1.09 10.83 0.74
N GLU A 175 0.52 10.74 1.93
CA GLU A 175 -0.91 10.80 2.13
C GLU A 175 -1.32 12.18 2.64
N ILE A 176 -2.56 12.57 2.41
CA ILE A 176 -3.09 13.85 2.87
C ILE A 176 -4.08 13.58 3.99
N THR A 177 -3.94 14.33 5.08
CA THR A 177 -4.86 14.35 6.23
C THR A 177 -5.41 15.75 6.43
N SER A 178 -6.33 15.89 7.38
CA SER A 178 -6.87 17.20 7.79
C SER A 178 -5.81 18.15 8.34
N ASP A 179 -4.70 17.62 8.87
CA ASP A 179 -3.56 18.41 9.36
C ASP A 179 -2.43 18.58 8.33
N GLY A 180 -2.65 18.12 7.10
CA GLY A 180 -1.73 18.28 5.97
C GLY A 180 -1.09 16.97 5.50
N PRO A 181 -0.03 17.08 4.68
CA PRO A 181 0.64 15.93 4.10
C PRO A 181 1.44 15.15 5.16
N ILE A 182 1.32 13.83 5.11
CA ILE A 182 2.03 12.91 5.98
C ILE A 182 2.81 11.88 5.18
N GLU A 183 3.82 11.31 5.82
CA GLU A 183 4.55 10.16 5.32
C GLU A 183 3.66 8.90 5.29
N GLY A 184 3.40 8.38 4.10
CA GLY A 184 2.68 7.13 3.91
C GLY A 184 3.59 5.89 3.89
N PRO A 185 3.01 4.70 3.68
CA PRO A 185 3.76 3.46 3.53
C PRO A 185 4.55 3.41 2.21
N LEU A 186 5.39 2.38 2.08
CA LEU A 186 5.97 2.04 0.78
C LEU A 186 4.93 1.27 -0.03
N TRP A 187 4.55 1.78 -1.19
CA TRP A 187 3.60 1.14 -2.08
C TRP A 187 4.35 0.36 -3.17
N VAL A 188 4.33 -0.97 -3.10
CA VAL A 188 5.05 -1.87 -3.99
C VAL A 188 4.08 -2.39 -5.04
N THR A 189 4.45 -2.34 -6.32
CA THR A 189 3.57 -2.71 -7.45
C THR A 189 4.24 -3.65 -8.45
N GLY A 190 3.45 -4.33 -9.28
CA GLY A 190 3.93 -5.14 -10.41
C GLY A 190 4.42 -6.53 -10.02
N TYR A 191 3.89 -7.14 -8.96
CA TYR A 191 4.27 -8.49 -8.52
C TYR A 191 5.76 -8.64 -8.19
N ILE A 192 6.37 -7.59 -7.63
CA ILE A 192 7.73 -7.68 -7.09
C ILE A 192 7.76 -8.74 -5.98
N PRO A 193 8.62 -9.77 -6.08
CA PRO A 193 8.75 -10.78 -5.03
C PRO A 193 9.24 -10.17 -3.71
N ILE A 194 8.63 -10.58 -2.61
CA ILE A 194 9.03 -10.18 -1.26
C ILE A 194 9.43 -11.45 -0.48
N VAL A 195 10.55 -11.39 0.24
CA VAL A 195 11.05 -12.45 1.10
C VAL A 195 11.01 -11.97 2.54
N ARG A 196 10.39 -12.75 3.41
CA ARG A 196 10.28 -12.48 4.86
C ARG A 196 11.62 -12.63 5.57
N SER A 197 11.69 -12.11 6.78
CA SER A 197 12.92 -12.20 7.58
C SER A 197 13.28 -13.62 8.04
N ASP A 198 12.30 -14.53 8.06
CA ASP A 198 12.50 -15.96 8.30
C ASP A 198 12.88 -16.74 7.02
N GLY A 199 13.02 -16.06 5.88
CA GLY A 199 13.39 -16.64 4.59
C GLY A 199 12.22 -17.21 3.80
N MET A 200 11.00 -17.23 4.35
CA MET A 200 9.81 -17.71 3.63
C MET A 200 9.30 -16.67 2.62
N PRO A 201 8.63 -17.10 1.54
CA PRO A 201 8.05 -16.18 0.59
C PRO A 201 6.89 -15.40 1.22
N PHE A 202 6.80 -14.12 0.87
CA PHE A 202 5.56 -13.36 0.90
C PHE A 202 4.97 -13.48 -0.51
N VAL A 203 3.71 -13.93 -0.63
CA VAL A 203 3.04 -14.09 -1.93
C VAL A 203 3.01 -12.78 -2.70
N ALA A 204 3.59 -12.79 -3.90
CA ALA A 204 3.65 -11.60 -4.75
C ALA A 204 2.24 -11.14 -5.13
N ARG A 205 1.98 -9.83 -5.01
CA ARG A 205 0.69 -9.21 -5.31
C ARG A 205 0.85 -8.15 -6.39
N ASN A 206 -0.24 -7.87 -7.12
CA ASN A 206 -0.29 -6.77 -8.10
C ASN A 206 0.17 -5.46 -7.45
N ARG A 207 -0.34 -5.20 -6.24
CA ARG A 207 0.10 -4.11 -5.36
C ARG A 207 -0.04 -4.49 -3.90
N VAL A 208 0.80 -3.90 -3.06
CA VAL A 208 0.79 -4.07 -1.60
C VAL A 208 1.45 -2.86 -0.93
N THR A 209 1.08 -2.56 0.31
CA THR A 209 1.72 -1.48 1.09
C THR A 209 2.49 -2.03 2.28
N LEU A 210 3.78 -1.69 2.36
CA LEU A 210 4.68 -2.07 3.45
C LEU A 210 4.83 -0.94 4.47
N CYS A 211 4.80 -1.30 5.76
CA CYS A 211 4.91 -0.37 6.88
C CYS A 211 6.28 0.33 6.90
N ARG A 212 6.27 1.67 6.83
CA ARG A 212 7.48 2.49 6.96
C ARG A 212 7.65 3.17 8.32
N CYS A 213 6.54 3.44 9.02
CA CYS A 213 6.55 4.16 10.29
C CYS A 213 7.08 3.34 11.48
N GLY A 214 7.25 2.02 11.32
CA GLY A 214 7.69 1.11 12.37
C GLY A 214 6.61 0.68 13.36
N GLN A 215 5.38 1.20 13.25
CA GLN A 215 4.35 1.05 14.29
C GLN A 215 3.14 0.20 13.90
N SER A 216 3.06 -0.28 12.65
CA SER A 216 2.00 -1.22 12.24
C SER A 216 1.94 -2.42 13.19
N ARG A 217 0.73 -2.84 13.54
CA ARG A 217 0.43 -4.07 14.29
C ARG A 217 0.31 -5.27 13.35
N ASN A 218 0.25 -5.02 12.04
CA ASN A 218 0.17 -6.02 10.99
C ASN A 218 1.46 -6.04 10.13
N LYS A 219 2.64 -6.00 10.75
CA LYS A 219 3.91 -5.96 10.00
C LYS A 219 4.07 -7.24 9.17
N PRO A 220 4.66 -7.19 7.96
CA PRO A 220 5.30 -6.04 7.36
C PRO A 220 4.34 -5.11 6.62
N LEU A 221 3.03 -5.41 6.60
CA LEU A 221 2.01 -4.60 5.96
C LEU A 221 1.77 -3.31 6.74
N CYS A 222 1.33 -2.28 6.02
CA CYS A 222 0.75 -1.09 6.62
C CYS A 222 -0.70 -1.36 7.02
N ASP A 223 -1.09 -0.96 8.23
CA ASP A 223 -2.46 -1.05 8.76
C ASP A 223 -3.11 0.32 8.97
N GLY A 224 -2.47 1.39 8.49
CA GLY A 224 -2.93 2.77 8.67
C GLY A 224 -2.53 3.44 9.98
N THR A 225 -1.82 2.76 10.90
CA THR A 225 -1.39 3.33 12.19
C THR A 225 -0.67 4.67 12.06
N HIS A 226 0.09 4.90 10.98
CA HIS A 226 0.80 6.17 10.75
C HIS A 226 -0.13 7.38 10.61
N ARG A 227 -1.38 7.20 10.15
CA ARG A 227 -2.39 8.27 10.08
C ARG A 227 -2.79 8.75 11.47
N HIS A 228 -3.08 7.82 12.38
CA HIS A 228 -3.50 8.14 13.74
C HIS A 228 -2.43 8.89 14.53
N ASN A 229 -1.16 8.51 14.39
CA ASN A 229 -0.08 9.22 15.08
C ASN A 229 0.06 10.66 14.61
N ALA A 230 -0.10 10.92 13.31
CA ALA A 230 -0.02 12.26 12.77
C ALA A 230 -1.17 13.15 13.29
N GLU A 231 -2.40 12.62 13.33
CA GLU A 231 -3.57 13.31 13.88
C GLU A 231 -3.47 13.53 15.40
N TRP A 232 -2.83 12.62 16.14
CA TRP A 232 -2.54 12.81 17.56
C TRP A 232 -1.47 13.88 17.79
N GLU A 233 -0.36 13.86 17.03
CA GLU A 233 0.72 14.84 17.18
C GLU A 233 0.30 16.28 16.83
N SER A 234 -0.62 16.45 15.88
CA SER A 234 -1.14 17.77 15.49
C SER A 234 -2.08 18.36 16.55
N PHE A 235 -2.92 17.54 17.19
CA PHE A 235 -3.89 17.97 18.20
C PHE A 235 -3.21 18.60 19.43
N TRP A 236 -2.07 18.05 19.86
CA TRP A 236 -1.33 18.55 21.03
C TRP A 236 -0.32 19.67 20.71
N LYS A 237 -0.15 20.02 19.43
CA LYS A 237 0.68 21.16 18.98
C LYS A 237 -0.13 22.44 18.74
N LYS A 238 -1.46 22.37 18.77
CA LYS A 238 -2.38 23.53 18.75
C LYS A 238 -2.66 24.00 20.18
#